data_AF-A0A950NZQ0-F1
#
_entry.id   AF-A0A950NZQ0-F1
#
_cell.length_a   1.000
_cell.length_b   1.000
_cell.length_c   1.000
_cell.angle_alpha   90.00
_cell.angle_beta   90.00
_cell.angle_gamma   90.00
#
_symmetry.space_group_name_H-M   'P 1'
#
loop_
_entity.id
_entity.type
_entity.pdbx_description
1 polymer ?
#
loop_
_entity_poly.entity_id
_entity_poly.type
_entity_poly.pdbx_seq_one_letter_code
_entity_poly.pdbx_strand_id
1 'polypeptide(L)' 'MKKVLELLLCILHPVAMVLIWINLLTRTDIGAVAKLTWAIAVLVPFVPFVYVLTGNDFI' A
#
# COMPACT_ATOMS: atom_id res chain seq x y z
N MET A 1 12.91 19.36 0.10
CA MET A 1 11.84 19.07 1.09
C MET A 1 10.75 18.16 0.52
N LYS A 2 10.03 18.53 -0.57
CA LYS A 2 8.97 17.69 -1.16
C LYS A 2 9.43 16.30 -1.66
N LYS A 3 10.54 16.24 -2.42
CA LYS A 3 11.05 14.98 -3.02
C LYS A 3 11.48 13.93 -1.99
N VAL A 4 12.03 14.35 -0.84
CA VAL A 4 12.41 13.43 0.25
C VAL A 4 11.16 12.82 0.90
N LEU A 5 10.12 13.62 1.08
CA LEU A 5 8.85 13.16 1.63
C LEU A 5 8.14 12.20 0.66
N GLU A 6 8.15 12.48 -0.64
CA GLU A 6 7.62 11.57 -1.67
C GLU A 6 8.35 10.23 -1.68
N LEU A 7 9.68 10.24 -1.61
CA LEU A 7 10.48 9.02 -1.58
C LEU A 7 10.23 8.22 -0.30
N LEU A 8 10.11 8.90 0.85
CA LEU A 8 9.79 8.27 2.12
C LEU A 8 8.39 7.65 2.12
N LEU A 9 7.40 8.35 1.56
CA LEU A 9 6.04 7.83 1.37
C LEU A 9 6.02 6.64 0.40
N CYS A 10 6.83 6.66 -0.66
CA CYS A 10 6.97 5.53 -1.60
C CYS A 10 7.49 4.26 -0.94
N ILE A 11 8.31 4.36 0.12
CA ILE A 11 8.81 3.19 0.86
C ILE A 11 7.85 2.80 1.97
N LEU A 12 7.25 3.79 2.66
CA LEU A 12 6.37 3.53 3.79
C LEU A 12 5.05 2.87 3.36
N HIS A 13 4.50 3.23 2.19
CA HIS A 13 3.24 2.65 1.71
C HIS A 13 3.31 1.14 1.43
N PRO A 14 4.29 0.65 0.64
CA PRO A 14 4.45 -0.79 0.42
C PRO A 14 4.71 -1.57 1.71
N VAL A 15 5.48 -1.01 2.64
CA VAL A 15 5.70 -1.63 3.95
C VAL A 15 4.38 -1.73 4.73
N ALA A 16 3.60 -0.64 4.80
CA ALA A 16 2.29 -0.65 5.45
C ALA A 16 1.33 -1.66 4.79
N MET A 17 1.34 -1.76 3.46
CA MET A 17 0.55 -2.74 2.72
C MET A 17 0.88 -4.18 3.14
N VAL A 18 2.17 -4.53 3.20
CA VAL A 18 2.62 -5.87 3.61
C VAL A 18 2.23 -6.15 5.07
N LEU A 19 2.39 -5.17 5.97
CA LEU A 19 1.97 -5.29 7.37
C LEU A 19 0.46 -5.54 7.51
N ILE A 20 -0.37 -4.88 6.69
CA ILE A 20 -1.82 -5.10 6.68
C ILE A 20 -2.15 -6.51 6.20
N TRP A 21 -1.47 -7.01 5.16
CA TRP A 21 -1.66 -8.39 4.71
C TRP A 21 -1.29 -9.42 5.78
N ILE A 22 -0.15 -9.24 6.46
CA ILE A 22 0.24 -10.09 7.60
C ILE A 22 -0.83 -10.03 8.69
N ASN A 23 -1.32 -8.83 9.03
CA ASN A 23 -2.39 -8.67 10.00
C ASN A 23 -3.65 -9.45 9.56
N LEU A 24 -4.13 -9.27 8.33
CA LEU A 24 -5.30 -9.96 7.78
C LEU A 24 -5.19 -11.50 7.80
N LEU A 25 -3.98 -12.03 7.57
CA LEU A 25 -3.72 -13.47 7.67
C LEU A 25 -3.90 -13.99 9.09
N THR A 26 -3.38 -13.27 10.09
CA THR A 26 -3.48 -13.65 11.51
C THR A 26 -4.82 -13.30 12.16
N ARG A 27 -5.58 -12.39 11.56
CA ARG A 27 -6.80 -11.82 12.14
C ARG A 27 -7.97 -12.81 12.09
N THR A 28 -8.62 -13.10 13.21
CA THR A 28 -9.69 -14.12 13.28
C THR A 28 -11.09 -13.54 13.47
N ASP A 29 -11.23 -12.24 13.78
CA ASP A 29 -12.51 -11.58 14.07
C ASP A 29 -13.32 -11.19 12.81
N ILE A 30 -12.72 -11.23 11.62
CA ILE A 30 -13.39 -10.86 10.36
C ILE A 30 -13.53 -12.04 9.40
N GLY A 31 -14.67 -12.10 8.71
CA GLY A 31 -14.98 -13.13 7.71
C GLY A 31 -14.11 -13.06 6.45
N ALA A 32 -14.06 -14.15 5.70
CA ALA A 32 -13.21 -14.30 4.51
C ALA A 32 -13.44 -13.22 3.44
N VAL A 33 -14.70 -12.84 3.20
CA VAL A 33 -15.05 -11.77 2.24
C VAL A 33 -14.47 -10.44 2.70
N ALA A 34 -14.62 -10.09 3.98
CA ALA A 34 -14.05 -8.86 4.51
C ALA A 34 -12.52 -8.84 4.40
N LYS A 35 -11.85 -9.96 4.68
CA LYS A 35 -10.39 -10.09 4.49
C LYS A 35 -9.97 -9.83 3.05
N LEU A 36 -10.69 -10.43 2.09
CA LEU A 36 -10.41 -10.26 0.67
C LEU A 36 -10.63 -8.80 0.23
N THR A 37 -11.73 -8.19 0.65
CA THR A 37 -12.02 -6.78 0.37
C THR A 37 -10.92 -5.87 0.90
N TRP A 38 -10.47 -6.07 2.14
CA TRP A 38 -9.37 -5.29 2.71
C TRP A 38 -8.04 -5.54 2.01
N ALA A 39 -7.72 -6.79 1.66
CA ALA A 39 -6.50 -7.11 0.92
C ALA A 39 -6.43 -6.39 -0.42
N ILE A 40 -7.56 -6.27 -1.13
CA ILE A 40 -7.68 -5.55 -2.41
C ILE A 40 -7.72 -4.04 -2.19
N ALA A 41 -8.46 -3.53 -1.20
CA ALA A 41 -8.60 -2.10 -0.93
C ALA A 41 -7.24 -1.43 -0.66
N VAL A 42 -6.30 -2.15 -0.04
CA VAL A 42 -4.95 -1.67 0.25
C VAL A 42 -4.07 -1.57 -1.01
N LEU A 43 -4.43 -2.24 -2.11
CA LEU A 43 -3.76 -2.07 -3.41
C LEU A 43 -4.16 -0.76 -4.11
N VAL A 44 -5.34 -0.20 -3.81
CA VAL A 44 -5.83 1.03 -4.45
C VAL A 44 -4.86 2.20 -4.29
N PRO A 45 -4.35 2.53 -3.09
CA PRO A 45 -3.36 3.59 -2.96
C PRO A 45 -2.00 3.20 -3.54
N PHE A 46 -1.67 1.91 -3.72
CA PHE A 46 -0.43 1.48 -4.37
C PHE A 46 -0.39 1.83 -5.87
N VAL A 47 -1.54 1.85 -6.56
CA VAL A 47 -1.63 2.21 -7.99
C VAL A 47 -1.07 3.60 -8.30
N PRO A 48 -1.52 4.70 -7.65
CA PRO A 48 -0.94 6.02 -7.87
C PRO A 48 0.55 6.10 -7.48
N PHE A 49 1.03 5.29 -6.52
CA PHE A 49 2.48 5.21 -6.24
C PHE A 49 3.26 4.62 -7.41
N VAL A 50 2.80 3.49 -7.96
CA VAL A 50 3.43 2.89 -9.15
C VAL A 50 3.36 3.86 -10.34
N TYR A 51 2.25 4.56 -10.51
CA TYR A 51 2.10 5.58 -11.55
C TYR A 51 3.13 6.70 -11.41
N VAL A 52 3.36 7.23 -10.20
CA VAL A 52 4.37 8.27 -9.96
C VAL A 52 5.80 7.74 -10.14
N LEU A 53 6.07 6.47 -9.77
CA LEU A 53 7.38 5.83 -9.96
C LEU A 53 7.71 5.51 -11.42
N THR A 54 6.70 5.20 -12.23
CA THR A 54 6.86 4.78 -13.64
C THR A 54 6.65 5.92 -14.62
N GLY A 55 5.80 6.90 -14.28
CA GLY A 55 5.76 8.20 -14.92
C GLY A 55 7.07 8.91 -14.61
N ASN A 56 7.73 9.46 -15.61
CA ASN A 56 9.06 10.07 -15.51
C ASN A 56 9.09 11.38 -14.67
N ASP A 57 8.17 11.54 -13.69
CA ASP A 57 8.00 12.67 -12.77
C ASP A 57 9.02 12.67 -11.60
N PHE A 58 9.93 11.69 -11.59
CA PHE A 58 11.06 11.67 -10.67
C PHE A 58 12.24 12.56 -11.09
N ILE A 59 12.18 13.22 -12.26
CA ILE A 59 13.15 14.24 -12.73
C ILE A 59 12.43 15.54 -13.10
#